data_AF-A0AAD1F238-F1
#
_entry.id   AF-A0AAD1F238-F1
#
_cell.length_a   1.000
_cell.length_b   1.000
_cell.length_c   1.000
_cell.angle_alpha   90.00
_cell.angle_beta   90.00
_cell.angle_gamma   90.00
#
_symmetry.space_group_name_H-M   'P 1'
#
loop_
_entity.id
_entity.type
_entity.pdbx_description
1 polymer ?
#
loop_
_entity_poly.entity_id
_entity_poly.type
_entity_poly.pdbx_seq_one_letter_code
_entity_poly.pdbx_strand_id
1 'polypeptide(L)'
;MVSISDHKSKVALKGVTNFEGGMKIIKLMPDYQSFPLWSLSPDSIGNVDPEKLPISQELKADLMSWALKYDDTLDEEYPPDSGFSSEEDEAEFNKEGEHLFERLKAELKGYVVVLK
;
A
#
# COMPACT_ATOMS: atom_id res chain seq x y z
N MET A 1 -14.38 63.09 -12.74
CA MET A 1 -15.35 62.01 -12.42
C MET A 1 -15.88 61.54 -13.76
N VAL A 2 -15.48 60.39 -14.32
CA VAL A 2 -15.66 59.04 -13.80
C VAL A 2 -14.43 58.20 -14.11
N SER A 3 -14.08 57.38 -13.13
CA SER A 3 -12.88 56.56 -13.04
C SER A 3 -12.93 55.30 -13.92
N ILE A 4 -11.78 55.03 -14.54
CA ILE A 4 -11.10 53.73 -14.72
C ILE A 4 -11.77 52.69 -15.62
N SER A 5 -11.20 52.58 -16.81
CA SER A 5 -11.18 51.42 -17.69
C SER A 5 -10.54 50.22 -16.99
N ASP A 6 -11.32 49.17 -16.70
CA ASP A 6 -10.80 47.89 -16.19
C ASP A 6 -10.64 46.90 -17.34
N HIS A 7 -9.51 47.04 -18.06
CA HIS A 7 -8.96 45.99 -18.91
C HIS A 7 -8.45 44.88 -17.96
N LYS A 8 -9.28 43.89 -17.67
CA LYS A 8 -8.79 42.64 -17.05
C LYS A 8 -7.95 41.88 -18.06
N SER A 9 -6.66 42.18 -18.03
CA SER A 9 -5.57 41.35 -18.52
C SER A 9 -5.80 39.91 -18.10
N LYS A 10 -6.10 39.05 -19.07
CA LYS A 10 -6.06 37.59 -18.90
C LYS A 10 -4.59 37.19 -18.91
N VAL A 11 -3.92 37.42 -17.78
CA VAL A 11 -2.55 37.00 -17.56
C VAL A 11 -2.56 35.49 -17.48
N ALA A 12 -1.95 34.84 -18.47
CA ALA A 12 -1.65 33.43 -18.45
C ALA A 12 -0.74 33.14 -17.24
N LEU A 13 -1.32 32.57 -16.17
CA LEU A 13 -0.55 31.96 -15.11
C LEU A 13 -0.09 30.58 -15.58
N LYS A 14 0.99 30.57 -16.36
CA LYS A 14 1.86 29.41 -16.46
C LYS A 14 2.82 29.51 -15.28
N GLY A 15 2.44 28.88 -14.17
CA GLY A 15 3.13 28.99 -12.90
C GLY A 15 2.96 27.74 -12.04
N VAL A 16 3.99 26.90 -12.09
CA VAL A 16 4.59 26.17 -10.96
C VAL A 16 3.79 25.00 -10.34
N THR A 17 4.12 23.80 -10.86
CA THR A 17 4.27 22.50 -10.16
C THR A 17 3.11 21.93 -9.33
N ASN A 18 2.54 20.86 -9.89
CA ASN A 18 1.89 19.73 -9.20
C ASN A 18 2.30 19.55 -7.73
N PHE A 19 1.36 19.76 -6.82
CA PHE A 19 1.36 19.16 -5.49
C PHE A 19 -0.05 18.59 -5.21
N GLU A 20 -0.53 17.71 -6.09
CA GLU A 20 -1.57 16.73 -5.75
C GLU A 20 -0.92 15.44 -5.22
N GLY A 21 0.09 15.60 -4.38
CA GLY A 21 0.82 14.50 -3.75
C GLY A 21 0.35 14.34 -2.31
N GLY A 22 -0.89 13.90 -2.11
CA GLY A 22 -1.29 13.36 -0.81
C GLY A 22 -0.27 12.29 -0.38
N MET A 23 0.07 12.23 0.91
CA MET A 23 0.97 11.17 1.40
C MET A 23 0.38 9.82 1.02
N LYS A 24 1.07 9.07 0.15
CA LYS A 24 0.63 7.75 -0.25
C LYS A 24 1.10 6.76 0.79
N ILE A 25 0.15 6.22 1.55
CA ILE A 25 0.44 5.29 2.65
C ILE A 25 0.03 3.89 2.18
N ILE A 26 0.98 2.97 2.19
CA ILE A 26 0.77 1.54 1.94
C ILE A 26 1.01 0.80 3.25
N LYS A 27 0.09 -0.07 3.61
CA LYS A 27 0.17 -0.96 4.75
C LYS A 27 0.36 -2.37 4.24
N LEU A 28 1.42 -3.03 4.69
CA LEU A 28 1.60 -4.48 4.57
C LEU A 28 0.88 -5.12 5.76
N MET A 29 -0.13 -5.94 5.48
CA MET A 29 -0.91 -6.67 6.47
C MET A 29 -1.50 -7.90 5.79
N PRO A 30 -1.33 -9.09 6.36
CA PRO A 30 -1.97 -10.28 5.83
C PRO A 30 -3.47 -10.21 6.16
N ASP A 31 -4.31 -10.58 5.20
CA ASP A 31 -5.76 -10.62 5.37
C ASP A 31 -6.33 -11.75 4.53
N TYR A 32 -7.27 -12.48 5.09
CA TYR A 32 -7.77 -13.71 4.48
C TYR A 32 -8.44 -13.41 3.14
N GLN A 33 -8.07 -14.16 2.10
CA GLN A 33 -8.62 -14.07 0.76
C GLN A 33 -8.49 -12.68 0.12
N SER A 34 -7.45 -11.93 0.51
CA SER A 34 -7.26 -10.52 0.13
C SER A 34 -5.79 -10.24 -0.20
N PHE A 35 -5.50 -9.16 -0.94
CA PHE A 35 -4.11 -8.81 -1.18
C PHE A 35 -3.43 -8.38 0.14
N PRO A 36 -2.14 -8.68 0.34
CA PRO A 36 -1.41 -8.34 1.56
C PRO A 36 -1.13 -6.83 1.68
N LEU A 37 -1.59 -6.02 0.72
CA LEU A 37 -1.32 -4.59 0.66
C LEU A 37 -2.61 -3.79 0.76
N TRP A 38 -2.58 -2.75 1.58
CA TRP A 38 -3.70 -1.86 1.83
C TRP A 38 -3.26 -0.42 1.69
N SER A 39 -3.95 0.37 0.87
CA SER A 39 -3.72 1.81 0.85
C SER A 39 -4.49 2.45 2.00
N LEU A 40 -3.81 3.28 2.76
CA LEU A 40 -4.37 4.15 3.80
C LEU A 40 -4.30 5.62 3.41
N SER A 41 -4.03 5.89 2.14
CA SER A 41 -3.99 7.23 1.59
C SER A 41 -5.38 7.87 1.68
N PRO A 42 -5.53 9.14 2.09
CA PRO A 42 -6.84 9.79 2.21
C PRO A 42 -7.69 9.72 0.94
N ASP A 43 -7.04 9.71 -0.21
CA ASP A 43 -7.68 9.72 -1.53
C ASP A 43 -8.01 8.31 -2.05
N SER A 44 -7.47 7.26 -1.44
CA SER A 44 -7.59 5.88 -1.89
C SER A 44 -7.37 4.93 -0.71
N ILE A 45 -8.45 4.59 0.00
CA ILE A 45 -8.42 3.61 1.09
C ILE A 45 -8.97 2.28 0.59
N GLY A 46 -8.22 1.19 0.78
CA GLY A 46 -8.69 -0.15 0.42
C GLY A 46 -7.58 -1.12 0.03
N ASN A 47 -7.99 -2.31 -0.39
CA ASN A 47 -7.09 -3.37 -0.82
C ASN A 47 -6.37 -2.99 -2.12
N VAL A 48 -5.05 -3.18 -2.13
CA VAL A 48 -4.16 -2.78 -3.23
C VAL A 48 -3.60 -4.02 -3.86
N ASP A 49 -3.88 -4.15 -5.15
CA ASP A 49 -3.24 -5.15 -6.00
C ASP A 49 -1.74 -4.83 -6.16
N PRO A 50 -0.83 -5.74 -5.73
CA PRO A 50 0.62 -5.57 -5.93
C PRO A 50 1.00 -5.30 -7.38
N GLU A 51 0.23 -5.78 -8.36
CA GLU A 51 0.49 -5.55 -9.78
C GLU A 51 0.41 -4.07 -10.18
N LYS A 52 -0.41 -3.29 -9.47
CA LYS A 52 -0.60 -1.86 -9.72
C LYS A 52 0.52 -1.00 -9.14
N LEU A 53 1.40 -1.59 -8.32
CA LEU A 53 2.52 -0.89 -7.71
C LEU A 53 3.77 -0.98 -8.58
N PRO A 54 4.60 0.09 -8.60
CA PRO A 54 5.85 0.12 -9.35
C PRO A 54 6.97 -0.63 -8.60
N ILE A 55 6.74 -1.90 -8.30
CA ILE A 55 7.69 -2.82 -7.65
C ILE A 55 8.08 -3.97 -8.59
N SER A 56 9.17 -4.64 -8.25
CA SER A 56 9.71 -5.78 -8.97
C SER A 56 8.73 -6.95 -9.01
N GLN A 57 8.77 -7.71 -10.10
CA GLN A 57 7.92 -8.90 -10.28
C GLN A 57 8.22 -9.98 -9.23
N GLU A 58 9.48 -10.07 -8.80
CA GLU A 58 9.90 -10.94 -7.71
C GLU A 58 9.22 -10.54 -6.39
N LEU A 59 9.25 -9.26 -6.01
CA LEU A 59 8.59 -8.79 -4.80
C LEU A 59 7.07 -9.00 -4.83
N LYS A 60 6.43 -8.83 -6.00
CA LYS A 60 5.01 -9.15 -6.17
C LYS A 60 4.72 -10.63 -5.91
N ALA A 61 5.52 -11.53 -6.50
CA ALA A 61 5.37 -12.96 -6.31
C ALA A 61 5.59 -13.39 -4.85
N ASP A 62 6.58 -12.80 -4.18
CA ASP A 62 6.86 -13.11 -2.78
C ASP A 62 5.75 -12.60 -1.85
N LEU A 63 5.20 -11.41 -2.11
CA LEU A 63 4.04 -10.88 -1.37
C LEU A 63 2.82 -11.79 -1.52
N MET A 64 2.52 -12.22 -2.75
CA MET A 64 1.41 -13.15 -3.00
C MET A 64 1.64 -14.50 -2.32
N SER A 65 2.86 -15.02 -2.37
CA SER A 65 3.21 -16.28 -1.71
C SER A 65 3.06 -16.17 -0.19
N TRP A 66 3.45 -15.04 0.40
CA TRP A 66 3.26 -14.76 1.81
C TRP A 66 1.78 -14.64 2.19
N ALA A 67 0.96 -13.98 1.36
CA ALA A 67 -0.49 -13.92 1.58
C ALA A 67 -1.14 -15.32 1.54
N LEU A 68 -0.75 -16.15 0.57
CA LEU A 68 -1.23 -17.53 0.45
C LEU A 68 -0.86 -18.38 1.66
N LYS A 69 0.34 -18.22 2.22
CA LYS A 69 0.73 -18.89 3.47
C LYS A 69 -0.18 -18.52 4.63
N TYR A 70 -0.64 -17.27 4.69
CA TYR A 70 -1.61 -16.84 5.69
C TYR A 70 -2.98 -17.47 5.41
N ASP A 71 -3.44 -17.45 4.16
CA ASP A 71 -4.70 -18.07 3.75
C ASP A 71 -4.74 -19.58 4.06
N ASP A 72 -3.62 -20.28 3.92
CA ASP A 72 -3.50 -21.70 4.27
C ASP A 72 -3.66 -21.96 5.79
N THR A 73 -3.54 -20.92 6.63
CA THR A 73 -3.85 -21.03 8.07
C THR A 73 -5.34 -20.92 8.38
N LEU A 74 -6.17 -20.59 7.39
CA LEU A 74 -7.61 -20.47 7.56
C LEU A 74 -8.22 -21.86 7.77
N ASP A 75 -8.85 -22.05 8.93
CA ASP A 75 -9.71 -23.21 9.14
C ASP A 75 -11.09 -22.92 8.53
N GLU A 76 -11.34 -23.49 7.35
CA GLU A 76 -12.63 -23.34 6.65
C GLU A 76 -13.80 -23.99 7.39
N GLU A 77 -13.55 -24.98 8.26
CA GLU A 77 -14.57 -25.68 9.03
C GLU A 77 -14.93 -24.91 10.32
N TYR A 78 -13.92 -24.32 10.98
CA TYR A 78 -14.10 -23.53 12.19
C TYR A 78 -13.16 -22.30 12.22
N PRO A 79 -13.59 -21.18 11.62
CA PRO A 79 -12.77 -19.97 11.49
C PRO A 79 -12.11 -19.45 12.78
N PRO A 80 -12.69 -19.60 13.99
CA PRO A 80 -12.01 -19.20 15.22
C PRO A 80 -10.73 -19.99 15.56
N ASP A 81 -10.54 -21.19 15.02
CA ASP A 81 -9.33 -22.00 15.22
C ASP A 81 -8.28 -21.74 14.11
N SER A 82 -8.54 -20.77 13.23
CA SER A 82 -7.56 -20.34 12.22
C SER A 82 -6.32 -19.75 12.88
N GLY A 83 -5.17 -20.02 12.27
CA GLY A 83 -3.88 -19.55 12.77
C GLY A 83 -2.77 -20.55 12.50
N PHE A 84 -1.56 -20.16 12.88
CA PHE A 84 -0.39 -21.01 12.68
C PHE A 84 -0.46 -22.26 13.57
N SER A 85 -0.04 -23.39 13.02
CA SER A 85 0.01 -24.67 13.75
C SER A 85 1.03 -24.65 14.90
N SER A 86 2.01 -23.75 14.84
CA SER A 86 3.03 -23.57 15.87
C SER A 86 3.50 -22.13 15.98
N GLU A 87 4.06 -21.78 17.13
CA GLU A 87 4.73 -20.49 17.35
C GLU A 87 5.96 -20.30 16.42
N GLU A 88 6.59 -21.39 16.00
CA GLU A 88 7.73 -21.37 15.07
C GLU A 88 7.28 -20.94 13.66
N ASP A 89 6.17 -21.52 13.17
CA ASP A 89 5.58 -21.15 11.88
C ASP A 89 5.13 -19.67 11.88
N GLU A 90 4.54 -19.20 12.97
CA GLU A 90 4.18 -17.79 13.14
C GLU A 90 5.42 -16.88 13.14
N ALA A 91 6.50 -17.28 13.82
CA ALA A 91 7.74 -16.52 13.87
C ALA A 91 8.44 -16.45 12.50
N GLU A 92 8.46 -17.56 11.74
CA GLU A 92 8.97 -17.58 10.37
C GLU A 92 8.16 -16.68 9.44
N PHE A 93 6.82 -16.76 9.55
CA PHE A 93 5.92 -15.92 8.79
C PHE A 93 6.11 -14.43 9.07
N ASN A 94 6.24 -14.06 10.35
CA ASN A 94 6.48 -12.67 10.75
C ASN A 94 7.82 -12.16 10.23
N LYS A 95 8.87 -12.99 10.30
CA LYS A 95 10.20 -12.66 9.77
C LYS A 95 10.18 -12.47 8.25
N GLU A 96 9.42 -13.29 7.53
CA GLU A 96 9.21 -13.11 6.09
C GLU A 96 8.47 -11.80 5.79
N GLY A 97 7.43 -11.47 6.57
CA GLY A 97 6.71 -10.20 6.49
C GLY A 97 7.61 -8.98 6.71
N GLU A 98 8.50 -9.03 7.72
CA GLU A 98 9.51 -7.98 7.96
C GLU A 98 10.48 -7.81 6.79
N HIS A 99 10.93 -8.92 6.20
CA HIS A 99 11.82 -8.88 5.04
C HIS A 99 11.11 -8.26 3.81
N LEU A 100 9.86 -8.62 3.57
CA LEU A 100 9.03 -8.04 2.51
C LEU A 100 8.78 -6.55 2.73
N PHE A 101 8.55 -6.16 3.98
CA PHE A 101 8.37 -4.76 4.37
C PHE A 101 9.59 -3.89 4.02
N GLU A 102 10.79 -4.34 4.36
CA GLU A 102 12.01 -3.59 4.04
C GLU A 102 12.25 -3.49 2.53
N ARG A 103 11.93 -4.55 1.77
CA ARG A 103 11.98 -4.52 0.30
C ARG A 103 10.96 -3.55 -0.29
N LEU A 104 9.73 -3.55 0.21
CA LEU A 104 8.69 -2.59 -0.19
C LEU A 104 9.15 -1.16 0.05
N LYS A 105 9.73 -0.85 1.21
CA LYS A 105 10.29 0.48 1.51
C LYS A 105 11.41 0.87 0.56
N ALA A 106 12.28 -0.07 0.21
CA ALA A 106 13.40 0.17 -0.68
C ALA A 106 12.94 0.48 -2.13
N GLU A 107 11.91 -0.22 -2.60
CA GLU A 107 11.40 -0.09 -3.98
C GLU A 107 10.38 1.05 -4.12
N LEU A 108 9.47 1.24 -3.16
CA LEU A 108 8.42 2.26 -3.18
C LEU A 108 8.90 3.62 -2.67
N LYS A 109 9.92 4.18 -3.32
CA LYS A 109 10.45 5.52 -2.99
C LYS A 109 9.39 6.60 -3.26
N GLY A 110 8.79 7.13 -2.20
CA GLY A 110 7.69 8.11 -2.27
C GLY A 110 6.38 7.65 -1.65
N TYR A 111 6.33 6.41 -1.15
CA TYR A 111 5.25 5.88 -0.32
C TYR A 111 5.72 5.79 1.13
N VAL A 112 4.80 6.01 2.07
CA VAL A 112 4.99 5.66 3.47
C VAL A 112 4.51 4.21 3.61
N VAL A 113 5.43 3.29 3.86
CA VAL A 113 5.08 1.88 4.09
C VAL A 113 4.98 1.63 5.59
N VAL A 114 3.93 0.94 6.04
CA VAL A 114 3.75 0.51 7.44
C VAL A 114 3.51 -1.00 7.51
N LEU A 115 4.03 -1.66 8.54
CA LEU A 115 3.82 -3.09 8.84
C LEU A 115 2.85 -3.20 10.03
N LYS A 116 1.91 -4.16 9.99
CA LYS A 116 1.04 -4.48 11.13
C LYS A 116 0.70 -5.96 11.17
#